data_AF-A0A3C0FHD1-F1
#
_entry.id   AF-A0A3C0FHD1-F1
#
_cell.length_a   1.000
_cell.length_b   1.000
_cell.length_c   1.000
_cell.angle_alpha   90.00
_cell.angle_beta   90.00
_cell.angle_gamma   90.00
#
_symmetry.space_group_name_H-M   'P 1'
#
loop_
_entity.id
_entity.type
_entity.pdbx_description
1 polymer ?
#
loop_
_entity_poly.entity_id
_entity_poly.type
_entity_poly.pdbx_seq_one_letter_code
_entity_poly.pdbx_strand_id
1 'polypeptide(L)'
;MSAGTTRTNLRQILQQELLEEGKKCRCIRCREVRGGVYDTKVELLVNERESLGGKELFLSYEYEDKLFSMLRLRLPEKTEKMLFEELEGAAITREVHTYGQVAQIDINDGIKTQHRGLGKRLMVKAEEIAREMGYKKMAVISAIGTREYYRKLGYELEGTYMVKNL
;
A
#
# COMPACT_ATOMS: atom_id res chain seq x y z
N MET A 1 6.54 43.46 6.00
CA MET A 1 6.85 42.44 7.03
C MET A 1 6.68 41.07 6.39
N SER A 2 7.78 40.40 6.03
CA SER A 2 7.75 39.07 5.44
C SER A 2 7.51 38.05 6.56
N ALA A 3 6.27 37.61 6.73
CA ALA A 3 5.92 36.52 7.63
C ALA A 3 6.26 35.19 6.94
N GLY A 4 7.20 34.44 7.50
CA GLY A 4 7.59 33.12 7.01
C GLY A 4 8.62 32.47 7.93
N THR A 5 8.51 31.15 8.11
CA THR A 5 9.40 30.41 9.00
C THR A 5 10.82 30.38 8.42
N THR A 6 11.77 31.04 9.08
CA THR A 6 13.18 31.13 8.64
C THR A 6 13.98 29.85 8.94
N ARG A 7 13.38 28.87 9.60
CA ARG A 7 14.04 27.64 10.04
C ARG A 7 13.88 26.52 9.01
N THR A 8 15.00 26.02 8.50
CA THR A 8 15.04 24.94 7.50
C THR A 8 14.90 23.53 8.10
N ASN A 9 14.90 23.41 9.44
CA ASN A 9 14.91 22.14 10.18
C ASN A 9 13.65 21.90 11.04
N LEU A 10 12.53 22.54 10.72
CA LEU A 10 11.28 22.49 11.51
C LEU A 10 10.83 21.08 11.89
N ARG A 11 10.99 20.10 10.98
CA ARG A 11 10.65 18.71 11.27
C ARG A 11 11.44 18.12 12.45
N GLN A 12 12.74 18.39 12.54
CA GLN A 12 13.58 17.86 13.61
C GLN A 12 13.16 18.46 14.95
N ILE A 13 12.86 19.76 14.96
CA ILE A 13 12.38 20.48 16.15
C ILE A 13 11.08 19.85 16.66
N LEU A 14 10.07 19.67 15.79
CA LEU A 14 8.80 19.06 16.17
C LEU A 14 8.96 17.60 16.62
N GLN A 15 9.91 16.85 16.06
CA GLN A 15 10.20 15.48 16.50
C GLN A 15 10.84 15.46 17.89
N GLN A 16 11.68 16.44 18.21
CA GLN A 16 12.27 16.58 19.53
C GLN A 16 11.23 16.98 20.59
N GLU A 17 10.38 17.96 20.29
CA GLU A 17 9.28 18.37 21.19
C GLU A 17 8.34 17.20 21.50
N LEU A 18 7.95 16.41 20.49
CA LEU A 18 7.14 15.21 20.71
C LEU A 18 7.81 14.20 21.64
N LEU A 19 9.13 14.02 21.52
CA LEU A 19 9.90 13.13 22.38
C LEU A 19 9.94 13.64 23.83
N GLU A 20 10.11 14.94 24.02
CA GLU A 20 10.09 15.60 25.34
C GLU A 20 8.71 15.48 26.01
N GLU A 21 7.63 15.47 25.23
CA GLU A 21 6.26 15.18 25.71
C GLU A 21 5.97 13.68 25.91
N GLY A 22 6.93 12.79 25.66
CA GLY A 22 6.74 11.33 25.74
C GLY A 22 5.82 10.75 24.65
N LYS A 23 5.54 11.51 23.59
CA LYS A 23 4.71 11.10 22.45
C LYS A 23 5.59 10.57 21.30
N LYS A 24 5.03 9.65 20.51
CA LYS A 24 5.69 9.10 19.31
C LYS A 24 4.83 9.33 18.08
N CYS A 25 5.45 9.80 16.99
CA CYS A 25 4.79 9.93 15.71
C CYS A 25 4.56 8.55 15.07
N ARG A 26 3.30 8.24 14.72
CA ARG A 26 2.88 6.97 14.09
C ARG A 26 2.55 7.11 12.60
N CYS A 27 3.04 8.15 11.93
CA CYS A 27 2.80 8.31 10.49
C CYS A 27 3.60 7.28 9.67
N ILE A 28 3.14 6.98 8.46
CA ILE A 28 3.79 6.04 7.52
C ILE A 28 5.30 6.30 7.43
N ARG A 29 5.71 7.57 7.26
CA ARG A 29 7.13 7.95 7.09
C ARG A 29 8.00 7.76 8.34
N CYS A 30 7.42 7.74 9.54
CA CYS A 30 8.15 7.47 10.78
C CYS A 30 8.21 5.95 11.06
N ARG A 31 7.33 5.17 10.44
CA ARG A 31 7.20 3.73 10.61
C ARG A 31 7.89 2.93 9.51
N GLU A 32 8.10 3.50 8.32
CA GLU A 32 8.75 2.83 7.20
C GLU A 32 10.13 2.27 7.59
N VAL A 33 10.39 1.02 7.24
CA VAL A 33 11.71 0.43 7.44
C VAL A 33 12.73 1.09 6.51
N ARG A 34 13.87 1.49 7.09
CA ARG A 34 15.02 2.02 6.35
C ARG A 34 16.02 0.90 6.07
N GLY A 35 17.04 1.18 5.26
CA GLY A 35 18.07 0.21 4.87
C GLY A 35 18.56 -0.65 6.04
N GLY A 36 18.64 -1.96 5.81
CA GLY A 36 18.94 -2.98 6.82
C GLY A 36 18.33 -4.32 6.41
N VAL A 37 18.93 -5.42 6.87
CA VAL A 37 18.34 -6.75 6.76
C VAL A 37 17.50 -6.96 8.03
N TYR A 38 16.22 -7.21 7.84
CA TYR A 38 15.31 -7.52 8.93
C TYR A 38 14.86 -8.96 8.75
N ASP A 39 15.37 -9.84 9.60
CA ASP A 39 14.85 -11.20 9.75
C ASP A 39 13.78 -11.15 10.84
N THR A 40 12.57 -10.77 10.44
CA THR A 40 11.44 -10.65 11.37
C THR A 40 10.16 -11.17 10.77
N LYS A 41 9.24 -11.51 11.66
CA LYS A 41 7.93 -12.03 11.33
C LYS A 41 6.94 -10.90 11.16
N VAL A 42 6.64 -10.55 9.91
CA VAL A 42 5.67 -9.50 9.62
C VAL A 42 4.24 -10.05 9.64
N GLU A 43 3.32 -9.25 10.15
CA GLU A 43 1.90 -9.54 10.21
C GLU A 43 1.17 -8.73 9.14
N LEU A 44 0.18 -9.35 8.49
CA LEU A 44 -0.72 -8.65 7.59
C LEU A 44 -1.82 -7.97 8.40
N LEU A 45 -1.97 -6.67 8.21
CA LEU A 45 -3.06 -5.88 8.75
C LEU A 45 -3.90 -5.32 7.61
N VAL A 46 -5.22 -5.33 7.80
CA VAL A 46 -6.19 -4.77 6.85
C VAL A 46 -7.07 -3.79 7.60
N ASN A 47 -6.94 -2.51 7.27
CA ASN A 47 -7.73 -1.44 7.87
C ASN A 47 -8.73 -0.90 6.86
N GLU A 48 -10.02 -1.08 7.11
CA GLU A 48 -11.09 -0.56 6.27
C GLU A 48 -11.55 0.82 6.75
N ARG A 49 -11.85 1.70 5.80
CA ARG A 49 -12.47 3.00 6.04
C ARG A 49 -13.54 3.29 4.99
N GLU A 50 -14.63 3.89 5.42
CA GLU A 50 -15.63 4.42 4.50
C GLU A 50 -15.13 5.70 3.82
N SER A 51 -15.50 5.88 2.57
CA SER A 51 -15.22 7.07 1.77
C SER A 51 -16.43 7.43 0.92
N LEU A 52 -16.47 8.64 0.39
CA LEU A 52 -17.49 9.01 -0.60
C LEU A 52 -17.37 8.08 -1.83
N GLY A 53 -18.47 7.43 -2.18
CA GLY A 53 -18.57 6.54 -3.34
C GLY A 53 -17.86 5.20 -3.19
N GLY A 54 -17.55 4.75 -1.97
CA GLY A 54 -16.95 3.42 -1.75
C GLY A 54 -16.14 3.26 -0.47
N LYS A 55 -15.43 2.14 -0.39
CA LYS A 55 -14.54 1.80 0.73
C LYS A 55 -13.08 1.99 0.33
N GLU A 56 -12.25 2.34 1.30
CA GLU A 56 -10.80 2.39 1.16
C GLU A 56 -10.20 1.42 2.18
N LEU A 57 -9.43 0.45 1.68
CA LEU A 57 -8.73 -0.54 2.48
C LEU A 57 -7.23 -0.24 2.43
N PHE A 58 -6.64 -0.14 3.61
CA PHE A 58 -5.20 -0.03 3.79
C PHE A 58 -4.66 -1.38 4.25
N LEU A 59 -4.00 -2.09 3.35
CA LEU A 59 -3.33 -3.35 3.64
C LEU A 59 -1.87 -3.05 3.96
N SER A 60 -1.33 -3.59 5.04
CA SER A 60 0.06 -3.40 5.42
C SER A 60 0.69 -4.65 5.99
N TYR A 61 1.99 -4.79 5.75
CA TYR A 61 2.84 -5.73 6.48
C TYR A 61 3.63 -4.97 7.53
N GLU A 62 3.41 -5.31 8.80
CA GLU A 62 3.94 -4.58 9.95
C GLU A 62 4.59 -5.51 10.97
N TYR A 63 5.58 -5.00 11.72
CA TYR A 63 6.19 -5.66 12.89
C TYR A 63 6.68 -4.59 13.87
N GLU A 64 6.32 -4.69 15.16
CA GLU A 64 6.72 -3.73 16.21
C GLU A 64 6.61 -2.24 15.79
N ASP A 65 5.43 -1.85 15.29
CA ASP A 65 5.15 -0.48 14.82
C ASP A 65 5.97 -0.06 13.58
N LYS A 66 6.74 -0.94 12.95
CA LYS A 66 7.43 -0.72 11.67
C LYS A 66 6.60 -1.21 10.49
N LEU A 67 6.68 -0.49 9.37
CA LEU A 67 5.97 -0.77 8.13
C LEU A 67 6.94 -1.26 7.05
N PHE A 68 6.69 -2.47 6.55
CA PHE A 68 7.53 -3.13 5.55
C PHE A 68 6.96 -3.03 4.14
N SER A 69 5.63 -3.07 4.03
CA SER A 69 4.95 -2.87 2.75
C SER A 69 3.55 -2.38 3.01
N MET A 70 3.01 -1.60 2.07
CA MET A 70 1.62 -1.15 2.10
C MET A 70 0.98 -1.23 0.72
N LEU A 71 -0.34 -1.37 0.72
CA LEU A 71 -1.20 -1.29 -0.44
C LEU A 71 -2.45 -0.52 -0.08
N ARG A 72 -2.86 0.41 -0.95
CA ARG A 72 -4.12 1.14 -0.86
C ARG A 72 -5.08 0.61 -1.90
N LEU A 73 -6.16 -0.01 -1.44
CA LEU A 73 -7.20 -0.57 -2.28
C LEU A 73 -8.47 0.27 -2.13
N ARG A 74 -8.97 0.82 -3.23
CA ARG A 74 -10.28 1.44 -3.30
C ARG A 74 -11.28 0.45 -3.87
N LEU A 75 -12.42 0.33 -3.21
CA LEU A 75 -13.56 -0.48 -3.59
C LEU A 75 -14.74 0.46 -3.85
N PRO A 76 -14.91 0.95 -5.09
CA PRO A 76 -15.99 1.87 -5.42
C PRO A 76 -17.37 1.20 -5.34
N GLU A 77 -18.39 1.92 -4.91
CA GLU A 77 -19.76 1.40 -4.95
C GLU A 77 -20.22 1.16 -6.39
N LYS A 78 -21.15 0.23 -6.59
CA LYS A 78 -21.70 -0.08 -7.93
C LYS A 78 -22.41 1.10 -8.60
N THR A 79 -22.84 2.07 -7.80
CA THR A 79 -23.53 3.29 -8.24
C THR A 79 -22.57 4.43 -8.58
N GLU A 80 -21.29 4.29 -8.23
CA GLU A 80 -20.27 5.29 -8.52
C GLU A 80 -19.98 5.30 -10.02
N LYS A 81 -20.12 6.47 -10.65
CA LYS A 81 -19.78 6.63 -12.07
C LYS A 81 -18.28 6.83 -12.23
N MET A 82 -17.63 5.94 -12.97
CA MET A 82 -16.20 6.11 -13.25
C MET A 82 -16.01 7.12 -14.38
N LEU A 83 -14.92 7.90 -14.28
CA LEU A 83 -14.52 8.83 -15.35
C LEU A 83 -13.92 8.11 -16.55
N PHE A 84 -13.41 6.89 -16.34
CA PHE A 84 -12.68 6.10 -17.33
C PHE A 84 -13.34 4.74 -17.46
N GLU A 85 -13.57 4.29 -18.70
CA GLU A 85 -14.25 3.02 -18.99
C GLU A 85 -13.47 1.82 -18.44
N GLU A 86 -12.14 1.90 -18.43
CA GLU A 86 -11.29 0.82 -17.90
C GLU A 86 -11.45 0.62 -16.38
N LEU A 87 -12.05 1.56 -15.65
CA LEU A 87 -12.32 1.46 -14.22
C LEU A 87 -13.72 0.95 -13.88
N GLU A 88 -14.63 0.88 -14.86
CA GLU A 88 -16.01 0.45 -14.62
C GLU A 88 -16.06 -0.96 -14.03
N GLY A 89 -16.75 -1.07 -12.88
CA GLY A 89 -16.86 -2.32 -12.12
C GLY A 89 -15.54 -2.87 -11.55
N ALA A 90 -14.49 -2.06 -11.46
CA ALA A 90 -13.17 -2.49 -10.99
C ALA A 90 -12.89 -2.11 -9.53
N ALA A 91 -12.20 -3.01 -8.81
CA ALA A 91 -11.45 -2.63 -7.62
C ALA A 91 -10.16 -1.91 -8.04
N ILE A 92 -9.77 -0.85 -7.34
CA ILE A 92 -8.69 0.04 -7.78
C ILE A 92 -7.54 0.00 -6.78
N THR A 93 -6.40 -0.55 -7.19
CA THR A 93 -5.15 -0.43 -6.43
C THR A 93 -4.53 0.93 -6.73
N ARG A 94 -4.53 1.82 -5.73
CA ARG A 94 -4.07 3.20 -5.86
C ARG A 94 -2.58 3.37 -5.64
N GLU A 95 -2.01 2.52 -4.78
CA GLU A 95 -0.61 2.59 -4.40
C GLU A 95 -0.18 1.22 -3.89
N VAL A 96 1.01 0.79 -4.29
CA VAL A 96 1.71 -0.35 -3.70
C VAL A 96 3.13 0.11 -3.43
N HIS A 97 3.59 -0.09 -2.21
CA HIS A 97 4.95 0.26 -1.82
C HIS A 97 5.54 -0.82 -0.93
N THR A 98 6.79 -1.20 -1.20
CA THR A 98 7.58 -2.09 -0.34
C THR A 98 8.85 -1.35 0.05
N TYR A 99 9.11 -1.29 1.35
CA TYR A 99 10.23 -0.56 1.94
C TYR A 99 11.39 -1.52 2.23
N GLY A 100 12.63 -1.05 2.01
CA GLY A 100 13.85 -1.79 2.35
C GLY A 100 14.23 -2.94 1.40
N GLN A 101 15.46 -3.46 1.54
CA GLN A 101 15.88 -4.73 0.94
C GLN A 101 15.40 -5.87 1.84
N VAL A 102 14.25 -6.42 1.49
CA VAL A 102 13.63 -7.53 2.21
C VAL A 102 14.37 -8.83 1.87
N ALA A 103 15.48 -9.11 2.55
CA ALA A 103 16.31 -10.26 2.20
C ALA A 103 15.66 -11.60 2.62
N GLN A 104 15.06 -11.67 3.82
CA GLN A 104 14.38 -12.87 4.34
C GLN A 104 13.33 -12.42 5.36
N ILE A 105 12.05 -12.69 5.11
CA ILE A 105 10.96 -12.43 6.06
C ILE A 105 10.19 -13.73 6.19
N ASP A 106 10.20 -14.29 7.40
CA ASP A 106 9.34 -15.41 7.77
C ASP A 106 7.92 -14.91 8.04
N ILE A 107 6.91 -15.61 7.53
CA ILE A 107 5.49 -15.20 7.65
C ILE A 107 4.71 -16.35 8.26
N ASN A 108 3.74 -16.03 9.12
CA ASN A 108 2.95 -16.98 9.89
C ASN A 108 1.85 -17.71 9.08
N ASP A 109 2.09 -18.04 7.82
CA ASP A 109 1.07 -18.65 6.94
C ASP A 109 1.23 -20.16 6.78
N GLY A 110 2.05 -20.84 7.58
CA GLY A 110 2.25 -22.29 7.50
C GLY A 110 2.92 -22.79 6.20
N ILE A 111 3.13 -21.91 5.23
CA ILE A 111 3.76 -22.18 3.94
C ILE A 111 5.25 -21.87 4.05
N LYS A 112 6.03 -22.94 4.23
CA LYS A 112 7.50 -22.92 4.23
C LYS A 112 8.02 -22.21 2.98
N THR A 113 8.92 -21.24 3.20
CA THR A 113 9.86 -20.67 2.22
C THR A 113 9.26 -20.17 0.90
N GLN A 114 8.95 -18.87 0.83
CA GLN A 114 8.88 -18.20 -0.48
C GLN A 114 9.50 -16.79 -0.45
N HIS A 115 10.74 -16.74 -0.94
CA HIS A 115 11.63 -15.61 -1.24
C HIS A 115 11.07 -14.53 -2.20
N ARG A 116 9.78 -14.18 -2.18
CA ARG A 116 9.21 -13.27 -3.19
C ARG A 116 8.28 -12.22 -2.60
N GLY A 117 8.81 -10.99 -2.54
CA GLY A 117 8.17 -9.67 -2.52
C GLY A 117 6.86 -9.50 -1.75
N LEU A 118 6.92 -8.82 -0.60
CA LEU A 118 5.74 -8.40 0.16
C LEU A 118 4.69 -7.68 -0.71
N GLY A 119 5.14 -6.83 -1.65
CA GLY A 119 4.23 -6.16 -2.59
C GLY A 119 3.43 -7.12 -3.46
N LYS A 120 4.00 -8.26 -3.88
CA LYS A 120 3.27 -9.27 -4.66
C LYS A 120 2.22 -9.96 -3.79
N ARG A 121 2.53 -10.24 -2.52
CA ARG A 121 1.57 -10.83 -1.58
C ARG A 121 0.41 -9.89 -1.28
N LEU A 122 0.69 -8.59 -1.11
CA LEU A 122 -0.35 -7.58 -0.98
C LEU A 122 -1.26 -7.54 -2.19
N MET A 123 -0.72 -7.63 -3.42
CA MET A 123 -1.52 -7.70 -4.63
C MET A 123 -2.44 -8.93 -4.64
N VAL A 124 -1.91 -10.11 -4.32
CA VAL A 124 -2.72 -11.35 -4.23
C VAL A 124 -3.84 -11.18 -3.21
N LYS A 125 -3.53 -10.63 -2.03
CA LYS A 125 -4.56 -10.42 -1.01
C LYS A 125 -5.61 -9.39 -1.42
N ALA A 126 -5.20 -8.33 -2.12
CA ALA A 126 -6.13 -7.36 -2.67
C ALA A 126 -7.05 -7.99 -3.72
N GLU A 127 -6.51 -8.84 -4.61
CA GLU A 127 -7.29 -9.61 -5.60
C GLU A 127 -8.32 -10.52 -4.92
N GLU A 128 -7.94 -11.23 -3.85
CA GLU A 128 -8.86 -12.05 -3.05
C GLU A 128 -10.01 -11.22 -2.46
N ILE A 129 -9.69 -10.13 -1.76
CA ILE A 129 -10.70 -9.25 -1.16
C ILE A 129 -11.64 -8.68 -2.23
N ALA A 130 -11.10 -8.28 -3.38
CA ALA A 130 -11.90 -7.76 -4.48
C ALA A 130 -12.87 -8.82 -5.04
N ARG A 131 -12.44 -10.08 -5.18
CA ARG A 131 -13.33 -11.20 -5.58
C ARG A 131 -14.43 -11.43 -4.54
N GLU A 132 -14.08 -11.48 -3.26
CA GLU A 132 -15.02 -11.69 -2.16
C GLU A 132 -16.09 -10.59 -2.09
N MET A 133 -15.71 -9.36 -2.44
CA MET A 133 -16.61 -8.20 -2.51
C MET A 133 -17.39 -8.13 -3.84
N GLY A 134 -17.20 -9.08 -4.75
CA GLY A 134 -17.95 -9.22 -5.99
C GLY A 134 -17.44 -8.37 -7.17
N TYR A 135 -16.21 -7.85 -7.10
CA TYR A 135 -15.58 -7.20 -8.24
C TYR A 135 -15.06 -8.25 -9.23
N LYS A 136 -15.28 -8.00 -10.52
CA LYS A 136 -14.83 -8.90 -11.62
C LYS A 136 -13.51 -8.48 -12.23
N LYS A 137 -13.06 -7.27 -11.89
CA LYS A 137 -11.93 -6.59 -12.51
C LYS A 137 -11.14 -5.88 -11.44
N MET A 138 -9.82 -5.83 -11.61
CA MET A 138 -8.93 -5.00 -10.81
C MET A 138 -8.10 -4.11 -11.72
N ALA A 139 -8.04 -2.82 -11.39
CA ALA A 139 -7.22 -1.83 -12.06
C ALA A 139 -6.13 -1.32 -11.11
N VAL A 140 -4.94 -1.04 -11.65
CA VAL A 140 -3.79 -0.55 -10.88
C VAL A 140 -3.28 0.75 -11.49
N ILE A 141 -3.17 1.78 -10.64
CA ILE A 141 -2.46 3.00 -10.97
C ILE A 141 -0.96 2.69 -10.99
N SER A 142 -0.35 2.73 -12.16
CA SER A 142 1.07 2.39 -12.32
C SER A 142 1.83 3.47 -13.09
N ALA A 143 3.02 3.80 -12.58
CA ALA A 143 3.98 4.57 -13.35
C ALA A 143 4.49 3.73 -14.53
N ILE A 144 4.89 4.39 -15.62
CA ILE A 144 5.35 3.71 -16.85
C ILE A 144 6.46 2.67 -16.53
N GLY A 145 7.40 3.03 -15.66
CA GLY A 145 8.52 2.16 -15.27
C GLY A 145 8.14 0.94 -14.41
N THR A 146 6.93 0.90 -13.84
CA THR A 146 6.48 -0.23 -13.00
C THR A 146 5.48 -1.15 -13.72
N ARG A 147 5.11 -0.85 -14.96
CA ARG A 147 4.16 -1.67 -15.75
C ARG A 147 4.64 -3.12 -15.96
N GLU A 148 5.93 -3.32 -16.21
CA GLU A 148 6.53 -4.65 -16.37
C GLU A 148 6.36 -5.53 -15.12
N TYR A 149 6.38 -4.93 -13.93
CA TYR A 149 6.11 -5.67 -12.69
C TYR A 149 4.68 -6.22 -12.68
N TYR A 150 3.68 -5.41 -13.07
CA TYR A 150 2.28 -5.83 -13.13
C TYR A 150 2.00 -6.81 -14.28
N ARG A 151 2.69 -6.69 -15.42
CA ARG A 151 2.61 -7.69 -16.51
C ARG A 151 2.98 -9.09 -16.04
N LYS A 152 4.03 -9.20 -15.21
CA LYS A 152 4.43 -10.48 -14.60
C LYS A 152 3.40 -11.05 -13.60
N LEU A 153 2.44 -10.24 -13.17
CA LEU A 153 1.31 -10.64 -12.32
C LEU A 153 0.03 -10.95 -13.13
N GLY A 154 0.10 -10.86 -14.46
CA GLY A 154 -1.03 -11.12 -15.37
C GLY A 154 -1.91 -9.90 -15.62
N TYR A 155 -1.42 -8.69 -15.36
CA TYR A 155 -2.12 -7.47 -15.74
C TYR A 155 -1.72 -7.02 -17.15
N GLU A 156 -2.68 -6.47 -17.87
CA GLU A 156 -2.51 -5.92 -19.21
C GLU A 156 -2.75 -4.41 -19.17
N LEU A 157 -2.23 -3.68 -20.16
CA LEU A 157 -2.42 -2.23 -20.22
C LEU A 157 -3.75 -1.94 -20.91
N GLU A 158 -4.67 -1.30 -20.19
CA GLU A 158 -5.96 -0.81 -20.72
C GLU A 158 -6.05 0.69 -20.43
N GLY A 159 -6.05 1.51 -21.49
CA GLY A 159 -5.97 2.96 -21.36
C GLY A 159 -4.73 3.41 -20.59
N THR A 160 -4.94 3.99 -19.41
CA THR A 160 -3.85 4.48 -18.55
C THR A 160 -3.51 3.56 -17.37
N TYR A 161 -4.27 2.47 -17.18
CA TYR A 161 -4.19 1.57 -16.03
C TYR A 161 -3.69 0.19 -16.42
N MET A 162 -3.13 -0.53 -15.44
CA MET A 162 -2.88 -1.96 -15.57
C MET A 162 -4.09 -2.73 -15.05
N VAL A 163 -4.74 -3.51 -15.89
CA VAL A 163 -6.02 -4.16 -15.62
C VAL A 163 -5.89 -5.67 -15.67
N LYS A 164 -6.62 -6.35 -14.79
CA LYS A 164 -6.71 -7.81 -14.74
C LYS A 164 -8.13 -8.23 -14.39
N ASN A 165 -8.65 -9.23 -15.10
CA ASN A 165 -9.90 -9.88 -14.74
C ASN A 165 -9.65 -10.85 -13.57
N LEU A 166 -10.52 -10.78 -12.57
CA LEU A 166 -10.39 -11.54 -11.32
C LEU A 166 -11.06 -12.91 -11.42
#